data_AF-A0A0R0DA22-F1
#
_entry.id   AF-A0A0R0DA22-F1
#
_cell.length_a   1.000
_cell.length_b   1.000
_cell.length_c   1.000
_cell.angle_alpha   90.00
_cell.angle_beta   90.00
_cell.angle_gamma   90.00
#
_symmetry.space_group_name_H-M   'P 1'
#
loop_
_entity.id
_entity.type
_entity.pdbx_description
1 polymer ?
#
loop_
_entity_poly.entity_id
_entity_poly.type
_entity_poly.pdbx_seq_one_letter_code
_entity_poly.pdbx_strand_id
1 'polypeptide(L)'
;MLNIDLATTFLHIFLSALAIGVLAREILVYSLRRRDREQWVRLGSTEFMDRNCLFSRYPYKGWKTVYRSSQLAIKVIHVIFAICHVVILGSLVSALTLLLLEL
;
A
#
# COMPACT_ATOMS: atom_id res chain seq x y z
N MET A 1 27.54 -13.82 5.91
CA MET A 1 26.82 -13.84 7.22
C MET A 1 26.22 -12.49 7.56
N LEU A 2 27.01 -11.40 7.69
CA LEU A 2 26.45 -10.07 7.98
C LEU A 2 25.39 -9.61 6.95
N ASN A 3 25.59 -9.89 5.66
CA ASN A 3 24.62 -9.50 4.63
C ASN A 3 23.35 -10.37 4.68
N ILE A 4 23.45 -11.65 5.08
CA ILE A 4 22.29 -12.54 5.31
C ILE A 4 21.43 -12.01 6.47
N ASP A 5 22.06 -11.65 7.60
CA ASP A 5 21.34 -11.12 8.77
C ASP A 5 20.65 -9.79 8.42
N LEU A 6 21.31 -8.94 7.63
CA LEU A 6 20.76 -7.68 7.18
C LEU A 6 19.62 -7.88 6.17
N ALA A 7 19.76 -8.81 5.22
CA ALA A 7 18.70 -9.18 4.28
C ALA A 7 17.47 -9.74 5.01
N THR A 8 17.67 -10.56 6.04
CA THR A 8 16.59 -11.09 6.89
C THR A 8 15.88 -9.98 7.65
N THR A 9 16.62 -8.98 8.16
CA THR A 9 16.04 -7.79 8.80
C THR A 9 15.18 -7.00 7.82
N PHE A 10 15.67 -6.75 6.60
CA PHE A 10 14.88 -6.08 5.56
C PHE A 10 13.64 -6.88 5.17
N LEU A 11 13.70 -8.21 5.15
CA LEU A 11 12.55 -9.07 4.92
C LEU A 11 11.49 -8.93 6.03
N HIS A 12 11.89 -8.85 7.30
CA HIS A 12 10.95 -8.60 8.40
C HIS A 12 10.30 -7.22 8.31
N ILE A 13 11.07 -6.19 7.95
CA ILE A 13 10.54 -4.83 7.71
C ILE A 13 9.54 -4.86 6.55
N PHE A 14 9.86 -5.55 5.46
CA PHE A 14 8.99 -5.75 4.31
C PHE A 14 7.66 -6.39 4.71
N LEU A 15 7.71 -7.52 5.41
CA LEU A 15 6.50 -8.25 5.83
C LEU A 15 5.63 -7.42 6.79
N SER A 16 6.25 -6.71 7.72
CA SER A 16 5.55 -5.83 8.66
C SER A 16 4.87 -4.67 7.94
N ALA A 17 5.59 -4.00 7.03
CA ALA A 17 5.05 -2.90 6.23
C ALA A 17 3.93 -3.37 5.28
N LEU A 18 4.05 -4.59 4.74
CA LEU A 18 3.01 -5.21 3.92
C LEU A 18 1.74 -5.44 4.72
N ALA A 19 1.83 -6.02 5.92
CA ALA A 19 0.67 -6.26 6.79
C ALA A 19 -0.04 -4.94 7.16
N ILE A 20 0.73 -3.93 7.58
CA ILE A 20 0.18 -2.60 7.91
C ILE A 20 -0.44 -1.95 6.67
N GLY A 21 0.22 -2.03 5.51
CA GLY A 21 -0.28 -1.48 4.25
C GLY A 21 -1.59 -2.12 3.80
N VAL A 22 -1.73 -3.44 3.97
CA VAL A 22 -2.97 -4.18 3.68
C VAL A 22 -4.09 -3.72 4.63
N LEU A 23 -3.83 -3.63 5.93
CA LEU A 23 -4.83 -3.15 6.90
C LEU A 23 -5.25 -1.70 6.61
N ALA A 24 -4.29 -0.82 6.33
CA ALA A 24 -4.57 0.56 5.95
C ALA A 24 -5.43 0.62 4.69
N ARG A 25 -5.12 -0.20 3.67
CA ARG A 25 -5.91 -0.31 2.45
C ARG A 25 -7.36 -0.68 2.75
N GLU A 26 -7.58 -1.72 3.55
CA GLU A 26 -8.94 -2.17 3.90
C GLU A 26 -9.71 -1.09 4.65
N ILE A 27 -9.07 -0.38 5.59
CA ILE A 27 -9.69 0.76 6.29
C ILE A 27 -10.08 1.87 5.30
N LEU A 28 -9.19 2.21 4.37
CA LEU A 28 -9.44 3.24 3.35
C LEU A 28 -10.62 2.84 2.46
N VAL A 29 -10.63 1.60 1.98
CA VAL A 29 -11.68 1.06 1.11
C VAL A 29 -13.02 1.03 1.85
N TYR A 30 -13.03 0.53 3.09
CA TYR A 30 -14.22 0.49 3.93
C TYR A 30 -14.76 1.90 4.20
N SER A 31 -13.88 2.84 4.52
CA SER A 31 -14.24 4.24 4.75
C SER A 31 -14.87 4.87 3.51
N LEU A 32 -14.27 4.69 2.33
CA LEU A 32 -14.80 5.20 1.06
C LEU A 32 -16.17 4.60 0.75
N ARG A 33 -16.31 3.27 0.87
CA ARG A 33 -17.56 2.55 0.63
C ARG A 33 -18.70 3.03 1.54
N ARG A 34 -18.39 3.36 2.80
CA ARG A 34 -19.39 3.84 3.77
C ARG A 34 -19.76 5.31 3.57
N ARG A 35 -18.79 6.16 3.19
CA ARG A 35 -18.96 7.61 3.19
C ARG A 35 -19.45 8.18 1.87
N ASP A 36 -19.02 7.63 0.74
CA ASP A 36 -19.34 8.17 -0.58
C ASP A 36 -19.58 7.02 -1.57
N ARG A 37 -20.85 6.61 -1.66
CA ARG A 37 -21.27 5.51 -2.53
C ARG A 37 -21.01 5.81 -4.00
N GLU A 38 -21.11 7.07 -4.42
CA GLU A 38 -20.86 7.46 -5.81
C GLU A 38 -19.38 7.40 -6.16
N GLN A 39 -18.51 7.89 -5.27
CA GLN A 39 -17.07 7.75 -5.45
C GLN A 39 -16.64 6.28 -5.38
N TRP A 40 -17.25 5.47 -4.52
CA TRP A 40 -17.01 4.02 -4.49
C TRP A 40 -17.42 3.34 -5.81
N VAL A 41 -18.58 3.66 -6.37
CA VAL A 41 -18.99 3.09 -7.68
C VAL A 41 -18.03 3.52 -8.80
N ARG A 42 -17.53 4.76 -8.76
CA ARG A 42 -16.59 5.29 -9.77
C ARG A 42 -15.15 4.79 -9.62
N LEU A 43 -14.64 4.66 -8.40
CA LEU A 43 -13.23 4.37 -8.08
C LEU A 43 -12.99 2.95 -7.57
N GLY A 44 -14.03 2.31 -7.07
CA GLY A 44 -14.04 0.97 -6.50
C GLY A 44 -14.76 -0.07 -7.37
N SER A 45 -15.08 0.25 -8.63
CA SER A 45 -15.82 -0.67 -9.51
C SER A 45 -15.14 -2.05 -9.57
N THR A 46 -15.96 -3.07 -9.36
CA THR A 46 -15.62 -4.49 -9.42
C THR A 46 -15.69 -5.00 -10.85
N GLU A 47 -15.21 -4.24 -11.84
CA GLU A 47 -14.96 -4.83 -13.15
C GLU A 47 -13.84 -5.87 -12.98
N PHE A 48 -14.30 -7.12 -12.97
CA PHE A 48 -13.52 -8.32 -12.82
C PHE A 48 -12.39 -8.31 -13.86
N MET A 49 -11.15 -8.45 -13.38
CA MET A 49 -9.99 -8.79 -14.21
C MET A 49 -9.67 -7.88 -15.41
N ASP A 50 -9.73 -6.57 -15.25
CA ASP A 50 -8.99 -5.72 -16.19
C ASP A 50 -7.49 -5.84 -15.91
N ARG A 51 -6.67 -6.17 -16.92
CA ARG A 51 -5.25 -6.59 -16.81
C ARG A 51 -4.33 -5.60 -16.07
N ASN A 52 -4.79 -4.37 -15.81
CA ASN A 52 -4.04 -3.27 -15.18
C ASN A 52 -4.33 -3.09 -13.67
N CYS A 53 -4.64 -4.18 -12.97
CA CYS A 53 -5.49 -4.24 -11.78
C CYS A 53 -4.97 -3.58 -10.48
N LEU A 54 -3.66 -3.37 -10.32
CA LEU A 54 -3.10 -2.89 -9.04
C LEU A 54 -3.22 -1.37 -8.88
N PHE A 55 -2.78 -0.59 -9.85
CA PHE A 55 -2.75 0.88 -9.77
C PHE A 55 -4.05 1.55 -10.27
N SER A 56 -4.91 0.79 -10.94
CA SER A 56 -6.17 1.30 -11.50
C SER A 56 -7.31 1.41 -10.47
N ARG A 57 -7.08 0.96 -9.24
CA ARG A 57 -8.08 0.93 -8.16
C ARG A 57 -7.71 1.84 -7.01
N TYR A 58 -8.73 2.27 -6.28
CA TYR A 58 -8.52 2.93 -5.00
C TYR A 58 -7.76 1.98 -4.03
N PRO A 59 -6.77 2.46 -3.27
CA PRO A 59 -6.46 3.87 -3.04
C PRO A 59 -5.59 4.56 -4.10
N TYR A 60 -4.91 3.86 -5.00
CA TYR A 60 -4.04 4.47 -6.01
C TYR A 60 -4.77 5.41 -6.98
N LYS A 61 -5.93 4.99 -7.50
CA LYS A 61 -6.77 5.83 -8.36
C LYS A 61 -7.66 6.74 -7.52
N GLY A 62 -7.65 8.03 -7.85
CA GLY A 62 -8.49 9.03 -7.16
C GLY A 62 -7.99 9.43 -5.77
N TRP A 63 -6.78 9.00 -5.36
CA TRP A 63 -6.16 9.32 -4.06
C TRP A 63 -6.33 10.79 -3.67
N LYS A 64 -5.91 11.72 -4.53
CA LYS A 64 -5.92 13.16 -4.24
C LYS A 64 -7.33 13.69 -3.97
N THR A 65 -8.31 13.20 -4.74
CA THR A 65 -9.71 13.60 -4.63
C THR A 65 -10.32 13.10 -3.33
N VAL A 66 -10.14 11.81 -3.02
CA VAL A 66 -10.66 11.19 -1.79
C VAL A 66 -9.94 11.73 -0.56
N TYR A 67 -8.62 11.94 -0.63
CA TYR A 67 -7.83 12.52 0.45
C TYR A 67 -8.32 13.93 0.81
N ARG A 68 -8.58 14.80 -0.18
CA ARG A 68 -9.04 16.18 0.08
C ARG A 68 -10.39 16.21 0.77
N SER A 69 -11.33 15.38 0.33
CA SER A 69 -12.67 15.30 0.92
C SER A 69 -12.68 14.58 2.27
N SER A 70 -11.64 13.80 2.62
CA SER A 70 -11.56 12.95 3.81
C SER A 70 -11.45 13.70 5.14
N GLN A 71 -11.99 13.07 6.19
CA GLN A 71 -11.76 13.46 7.59
C GLN A 71 -10.28 13.28 7.97
N LEU A 72 -9.82 14.01 8.99
CA LEU A 72 -8.42 14.01 9.43
C LEU A 72 -7.90 12.59 9.73
N ALA A 73 -8.67 11.76 10.43
CA ALA A 73 -8.28 10.38 10.74
C ALA A 73 -7.99 9.56 9.48
N ILE A 74 -8.86 9.66 8.46
CA ILE A 74 -8.69 8.95 7.19
C ILE A 74 -7.51 9.51 6.38
N LYS A 75 -7.22 10.81 6.48
CA LYS A 75 -6.01 11.40 5.89
C LYS A 75 -4.74 10.81 6.50
N VAL A 76 -4.72 10.57 7.83
CA VAL A 76 -3.58 9.89 8.47
C VAL A 76 -3.41 8.47 7.94
N ILE A 77 -4.50 7.71 7.76
CA ILE A 77 -4.42 6.35 7.20
C ILE A 77 -3.89 6.36 5.75
N HIS A 78 -4.26 7.37 4.95
CA HIS A 78 -3.66 7.58 3.63
C HIS A 78 -2.14 7.78 3.74
N VAL A 79 -1.68 8.67 4.63
CA VAL A 79 -0.23 8.88 4.81
C VAL A 79 0.48 7.59 5.24
N ILE A 80 -0.10 6.82 6.18
CA ILE A 80 0.43 5.52 6.60
C ILE A 80 0.54 4.56 5.41
N PHE A 81 -0.52 4.43 4.61
CA PHE A 81 -0.51 3.57 3.43
C PHE A 81 0.58 3.97 2.42
N ALA A 82 0.80 5.28 2.22
CA ALA A 82 1.84 5.78 1.34
C ALA A 82 3.25 5.48 1.88
N ILE A 83 3.47 5.67 3.18
CA ILE A 83 4.74 5.34 3.84
C ILE A 83 5.01 3.82 3.73
N CYS A 84 4.01 2.99 4.01
CA CYS A 84 4.13 1.53 3.85
C CYS A 84 4.57 1.15 2.44
N HIS A 85 4.03 1.79 1.40
CA HIS A 85 4.44 1.55 0.02
C HIS A 85 5.92 1.84 -0.23
N VAL A 86 6.40 2.97 0.26
CA VAL A 86 7.82 3.35 0.12
C VAL A 86 8.71 2.37 0.87
N VAL A 87 8.32 2.00 2.10
CA VAL A 87 9.07 1.04 2.92
C VAL A 87 9.10 -0.34 2.28
N ILE A 88 7.98 -0.83 1.74
CA ILE A 88 7.90 -2.12 1.02
C ILE A 88 8.86 -2.13 -0.16
N LEU A 89 8.84 -1.09 -1.00
CA LEU A 89 9.74 -1.01 -2.16
C LEU A 89 11.21 -0.94 -1.73
N GLY A 90 11.54 -0.07 -0.78
CA GLY A 90 12.91 0.10 -0.30
C GLY A 90 13.45 -1.16 0.37
N SER A 91 12.66 -1.81 1.23
CA SER A 91 13.07 -3.05 1.91
C SER A 91 13.25 -4.21 0.95
N LEU A 92 12.38 -4.36 -0.06
CA LEU A 92 12.51 -5.40 -1.07
C LEU A 92 13.77 -5.21 -1.92
N VAL A 93 14.03 -3.99 -2.40
CA VAL A 93 15.22 -3.67 -3.18
C VAL A 93 16.50 -3.91 -2.37
N SER A 94 16.53 -3.46 -1.11
CA SER A 94 17.68 -3.69 -0.22
C SER A 94 17.91 -5.18 0.04
N ALA A 95 16.87 -5.94 0.36
CA ALA A 95 16.97 -7.38 0.59
C ALA A 95 17.50 -8.13 -0.65
N LEU A 96 16.94 -7.84 -1.83
CA LEU A 96 17.39 -8.45 -3.08
C LEU A 96 18.84 -8.10 -3.42
N THR A 97 19.23 -6.84 -3.23
CA THR A 97 20.61 -6.38 -3.51
C THR A 97 21.62 -7.10 -2.61
N LEU A 98 21.30 -7.25 -1.32
CA LEU A 98 22.17 -7.95 -0.37
C LEU A 98 22.27 -9.45 -0.65
N LEU A 99 21.17 -10.08 -1.06
CA LEU A 99 21.16 -11.50 -1.45
C LEU A 99 21.96 -11.74 -2.74
N LEU A 100 21.87 -10.84 -3.72
CA LEU A 100 22.65 -10.91 -4.96
C LEU A 100 24.15 -10.67 -4.73
N LEU A 101 24.51 -9.86 -3.74
CA LEU A 101 25.93 -9.58 -3.38
C LEU A 101 26.60 -10.74 -2.61
N GLU A 102 25.83 -11.66 -2.02
CA GLU A 102 26.38 -12.87 -1.39
C GLU A 102 26.41 -14.09 -2.33
N LEU A 103 25.83 -13.99 -3.54
CA LEU A 103 25.84 -15.05 -4.56
C LEU A 103 27.11 -14.99 -5.42
#